data_AF-A0A7S3XLJ6-F1
#
_entry.id   AF-A0A7S3XLJ6-F1
#
_cell.length_a   1.000
_cell.length_b   1.000
_cell.length_c   1.000
_cell.angle_alpha   90.00
_cell.angle_beta   90.00
_cell.angle_gamma   90.00
#
_symmetry.space_group_name_H-M   'P 1'
#
loop_
_entity.id
_entity.type
_entity.pdbx_description
1 polymer ?
#
loop_
_entity_poly.entity_id
_entity_poly.type
_entity_poly.pdbx_seq_one_letter_code
_entity_poly.pdbx_strand_id
1 'polypeptide(L)'
;AERLVLVGDPRQLPATVISTAAQRRGYDRSLFERLERAGHPVHVLTVQYRMHPAVRAFPSKRFYNGQLADAPALASLGPLGIPSDWPSFHRHRCFAPFLFYDLTGSQEERIGTSVQNSAEALFVCQILNKLLAASGDPELLSKVGVITPYKSQVRRIRREARARLPPAAARALEVNSVDGFQGR
;
A
#
# COMPACT_ATOMS: atom_id res chain seq x y z
N ALA A 1 -17.75 3.44 31.98
CA ALA A 1 -16.32 3.65 31.72
C ALA A 1 -15.93 5.01 32.26
N GLU A 2 -14.90 5.11 33.10
CA GLU A 2 -14.49 6.38 33.71
C GLU A 2 -13.50 7.17 32.84
N ARG A 3 -12.79 6.48 31.92
CA ARG A 3 -11.91 7.08 30.91
C ARG A 3 -12.06 6.31 29.59
N LEU A 4 -12.03 7.04 28.46
CA LEU A 4 -12.14 6.50 27.11
C LEU A 4 -11.05 7.15 26.23
N VAL A 5 -10.28 6.34 25.52
CA VAL A 5 -9.33 6.79 24.50
C VAL A 5 -9.73 6.17 23.17
N LEU A 6 -9.92 7.01 22.15
CA LEU A 6 -10.22 6.58 20.79
C LEU A 6 -9.04 6.91 19.90
N VAL A 7 -8.55 5.93 19.15
CA VAL A 7 -7.47 6.10 18.17
C VAL A 7 -8.00 5.73 16.80
N GLY A 8 -7.78 6.58 15.81
CA GLY A 8 -8.24 6.37 14.45
C GLY A 8 -7.81 7.49 13.52
N ASP A 9 -8.08 7.29 12.24
CA ASP A 9 -7.80 8.26 11.19
C ASP A 9 -9.01 8.33 10.25
N PRO A 10 -9.83 9.38 10.35
CA PRO A 10 -11.00 9.58 9.49
C PRO A 10 -10.69 9.71 8.00
N ARG A 11 -9.41 9.86 7.60
CA ARG A 11 -8.99 9.93 6.20
C ARG A 11 -8.72 8.54 5.59
N GLN A 12 -8.75 7.47 6.39
CA GLN A 12 -8.57 6.09 5.94
C GLN A 12 -9.92 5.38 5.69
N LEU A 13 -9.89 4.07 5.45
CA LEU A 13 -11.08 3.30 5.11
C LEU A 13 -12.13 3.35 6.23
N PRO A 14 -13.39 3.70 5.93
CA PRO A 14 -14.48 3.68 6.90
C PRO A 14 -14.94 2.24 7.20
N ALA A 15 -15.88 2.10 8.13
CA ALA A 15 -16.49 0.81 8.42
C ALA A 15 -17.21 0.26 7.17
N THR A 16 -17.04 -1.04 6.90
CA THR A 16 -17.76 -1.71 5.82
C THR A 16 -19.24 -1.86 6.17
N VAL A 17 -20.11 -1.12 5.49
CA VAL A 17 -21.57 -1.20 5.64
C VAL A 17 -22.18 -1.78 4.36
N ILE A 18 -22.70 -3.00 4.45
CA ILE A 18 -23.29 -3.72 3.29
C ILE A 18 -24.64 -3.09 2.87
N SER A 19 -25.43 -2.63 3.85
CA SER A 19 -26.73 -2.03 3.58
C SER A 19 -26.59 -0.60 3.07
N THR A 20 -26.90 -0.39 1.79
CA THR A 20 -26.94 0.94 1.18
C THR A 20 -27.90 1.89 1.91
N ALA A 21 -29.02 1.36 2.42
CA ALA A 21 -29.97 2.14 3.20
C ALA A 21 -29.41 2.57 4.57
N ALA A 22 -28.56 1.77 5.19
CA ALA A 22 -27.87 2.13 6.43
C ALA A 22 -26.72 3.12 6.16
N GLN A 23 -25.96 2.91 5.08
CA GLN A 23 -24.89 3.82 4.67
C GLN A 23 -25.43 5.23 4.36
N ARG A 24 -26.56 5.33 3.66
CA ARG A 24 -27.25 6.63 3.43
C ARG A 24 -27.68 7.32 4.72
N ARG A 25 -27.84 6.57 5.82
CA ARG A 25 -28.14 7.09 7.15
C ARG A 25 -26.88 7.31 8.01
N GLY A 26 -25.69 7.17 7.42
CA GLY A 26 -24.41 7.44 8.06
C GLY A 26 -23.91 6.34 9.00
N TYR A 27 -24.36 5.09 8.84
CA TYR A 27 -23.88 3.96 9.66
C TYR A 27 -22.41 3.61 9.45
N ASP A 28 -21.79 4.10 8.38
CA ASP A 28 -20.35 3.97 8.11
C ASP A 28 -19.52 5.02 8.87
N ARG A 29 -20.15 6.01 9.51
CA ARG A 29 -19.50 7.02 10.34
C ARG A 29 -19.07 6.43 11.67
N SER A 30 -17.78 6.51 11.96
CA SER A 30 -17.23 6.05 13.24
C SER A 30 -17.64 6.96 14.41
N LEU A 31 -17.58 6.43 15.64
CA LEU A 31 -17.75 7.24 16.85
C LEU A 31 -16.72 8.38 16.93
N PHE A 32 -15.47 8.10 16.54
CA PHE A 32 -14.39 9.08 16.49
C PHE A 32 -14.76 10.26 15.59
N GLU A 33 -15.15 9.98 14.35
CA GLU A 33 -15.53 11.00 13.37
C GLU A 33 -16.75 11.81 13.83
N ARG A 34 -17.70 11.16 14.51
CA ARG A 34 -18.86 11.86 15.08
C ARG A 34 -18.46 12.86 16.17
N LEU A 35 -17.52 12.51 17.03
CA LEU A 35 -17.03 13.39 18.11
C LEU A 35 -16.16 14.53 17.56
N GLU A 36 -15.26 14.24 16.62
CA GLU A 36 -14.46 15.26 15.92
C GLU A 36 -15.36 16.31 15.26
N ARG A 37 -16.38 15.88 14.49
CA ARG A 37 -17.35 16.79 13.86
C ARG A 37 -18.19 17.59 14.87
N ALA A 38 -18.36 17.07 16.09
CA ALA A 38 -19.03 17.79 17.17
C ALA A 38 -18.11 18.79 17.89
N GLY A 39 -16.87 18.98 17.41
CA GLY A 39 -15.91 19.92 17.98
C GLY A 39 -15.10 19.36 19.15
N HIS A 40 -15.14 18.04 19.40
CA HIS A 40 -14.32 17.45 20.43
C HIS A 40 -12.84 17.49 20.01
N PRO A 41 -11.92 17.88 20.92
CA PRO A 41 -10.52 18.08 20.56
C PRO A 41 -9.88 16.76 20.12
N VAL A 42 -9.18 16.81 18.99
CA VAL A 42 -8.41 15.68 18.43
C VAL A 42 -6.93 16.04 18.46
N HIS A 43 -6.11 15.11 18.95
CA HIS A 43 -4.67 15.22 18.87
C HIS A 43 -4.17 14.50 17.62
N VAL A 44 -3.55 15.25 16.70
CA VAL A 44 -3.02 14.70 15.44
C VAL A 44 -1.52 14.41 15.58
N LEU A 45 -1.12 13.17 15.28
CA LEU A 45 0.28 12.80 15.19
C LEU A 45 0.82 13.12 13.79
N THR A 46 1.82 14.00 13.71
CA THR A 46 2.30 14.55 12.43
C THR A 46 3.64 13.98 11.98
N VAL A 47 4.35 13.22 12.82
CA VAL A 47 5.64 12.62 12.47
C VAL A 47 5.44 11.18 12.03
N GLN A 48 5.87 10.85 10.80
CA GLN A 48 5.81 9.50 10.25
C GLN A 48 7.19 8.84 10.26
N TYR A 49 7.21 7.54 10.57
CA TYR A 49 8.42 6.74 10.77
C TYR A 49 8.53 5.57 9.78
N ARG A 50 7.59 5.44 8.84
CA ARG A 50 7.41 4.21 8.05
C ARG A 50 7.97 4.31 6.64
N MET A 51 7.59 5.34 5.89
CA MET A 51 7.75 5.36 4.44
C MET A 51 8.80 6.37 3.99
N HIS A 52 9.39 6.12 2.82
CA HIS A 52 10.31 7.05 2.18
C HIS A 52 9.67 8.43 1.96
N PRO A 53 10.42 9.54 2.10
CA PRO A 53 9.94 10.91 1.81
C PRO A 53 9.22 11.05 0.45
N ALA A 54 9.69 10.35 -0.58
CA ALA A 54 9.08 10.33 -1.90
C ALA A 54 7.65 9.72 -1.91
N VAL A 55 7.42 8.68 -1.11
CA VAL A 55 6.09 8.04 -0.97
C VAL A 55 5.18 8.93 -0.14
N ARG A 56 5.69 9.51 0.96
CA ARG A 56 4.96 10.38 1.89
C ARG A 56 4.46 11.68 1.26
N ALA A 57 5.18 12.21 0.26
CA ALA A 57 4.90 13.50 -0.36
C ALA A 57 3.45 13.63 -0.86
N PHE A 58 2.95 12.63 -1.61
CA PHE A 58 1.60 12.69 -2.17
C PHE A 58 0.50 12.55 -1.09
N PRO A 59 0.48 11.51 -0.23
CA PRO A 59 -0.55 11.35 0.79
C PRO A 59 -0.61 12.54 1.75
N SER A 60 0.56 13.07 2.16
CA SER A 60 0.62 14.23 3.06
C SER A 60 -0.08 15.44 2.46
N LYS A 61 0.27 15.81 1.22
CA LYS A 61 -0.34 16.95 0.52
C LYS A 61 -1.83 16.72 0.25
N ARG A 62 -2.22 15.51 -0.13
CA ARG A 62 -3.58 15.20 -0.62
C ARG A 62 -4.61 15.01 0.50
N PHE A 63 -4.21 14.44 1.63
CA PHE A 63 -5.12 14.00 2.70
C PHE A 63 -4.87 14.72 4.03
N TYR A 64 -3.68 15.27 4.24
CA TYR A 64 -3.25 15.86 5.53
C TYR A 64 -2.69 17.28 5.38
N ASN A 65 -3.07 18.02 4.33
CA ASN A 65 -2.67 19.42 4.10
C ASN A 65 -1.15 19.68 4.15
N GLY A 66 -0.32 18.68 3.84
CA GLY A 66 1.13 18.79 3.89
C GLY A 66 1.75 18.73 5.30
N GLN A 67 0.97 18.36 6.32
CA GLN A 67 1.41 18.40 7.73
C GLN A 67 2.22 17.19 8.18
N LEU A 68 2.40 16.16 7.34
CA LEU A 68 3.18 14.98 7.73
C LEU A 68 4.66 15.25 7.52
N ALA A 69 5.43 15.20 8.60
CA ALA A 69 6.89 15.32 8.62
C ALA A 69 7.54 13.94 8.74
N ASP A 70 8.74 13.79 8.20
CA ASP A 70 9.51 12.56 8.38
C ASP A 70 10.29 12.58 9.69
N ALA A 71 10.39 11.42 10.32
CA ALA A 71 11.30 11.24 11.44
C ALA A 71 12.76 11.51 11.02
N PRO A 72 13.64 11.99 11.94
CA PRO A 72 15.04 12.28 11.62
C PRO A 72 15.79 11.14 10.93
N ALA A 73 15.52 9.88 11.31
CA ALA A 73 16.12 8.69 10.70
C ALA A 73 15.80 8.52 9.20
N LEU A 74 14.67 9.08 8.74
CA LEU A 74 14.25 9.06 7.33
C LEU A 74 14.69 10.32 6.56
N ALA A 75 15.06 11.39 7.28
CA ALA A 75 15.47 12.66 6.70
C ALA A 75 16.94 12.67 6.25
N SER A 76 17.77 11.78 6.80
CA SER A 76 19.18 11.58 6.42
C SER A 76 19.33 10.80 5.10
N LEU A 77 18.73 11.32 4.03
CA LEU A 77 18.88 10.77 2.68
C LEU A 77 20.27 11.13 2.12
N GLY A 78 20.96 10.17 1.52
CA GLY A 78 22.22 10.41 0.80
C GLY A 78 22.03 11.18 -0.52
N PRO A 79 23.09 11.39 -1.32
CA PRO A 79 23.07 12.22 -2.55
C PRO A 79 22.04 11.79 -3.61
N LEU A 80 21.65 10.52 -3.60
CA LEU A 80 20.63 9.95 -4.50
C LEU A 80 19.22 9.98 -3.91
N GLY A 81 19.03 10.66 -2.78
CA GLY A 81 17.78 10.63 -2.05
C GLY A 81 17.48 9.26 -1.44
N ILE A 82 18.50 8.44 -1.17
CA ILE A 82 18.38 7.09 -0.60
C ILE A 82 19.39 6.96 0.55
N PRO A 83 18.98 6.54 1.76
CA PRO A 83 19.90 6.31 2.87
C PRO A 83 20.96 5.23 2.57
N SER A 84 22.13 5.31 3.20
CA SER A 84 23.22 4.35 2.95
C SER A 84 22.93 2.92 3.42
N ASP A 85 22.06 2.79 4.42
CA ASP A 85 21.56 1.55 5.00
C ASP A 85 20.38 0.92 4.23
N TRP A 86 19.84 1.63 3.23
CA TRP A 86 18.80 1.08 2.38
C TRP A 86 19.34 0.04 1.39
N PRO A 87 18.50 -0.93 0.96
CA PRO A 87 18.92 -1.92 -0.01
C PRO A 87 19.49 -1.30 -1.29
N SER A 88 20.65 -1.81 -1.71
CA SER A 88 21.41 -1.27 -2.85
C SER A 88 20.64 -1.30 -4.17
N PHE A 89 19.67 -2.21 -4.32
CA PHE A 89 18.82 -2.30 -5.51
C PHE A 89 18.02 -1.01 -5.75
N HIS A 90 17.73 -0.20 -4.73
CA HIS A 90 17.06 1.10 -4.91
C HIS A 90 17.88 2.10 -5.72
N ARG A 91 19.20 1.91 -5.86
CA ARG A 91 20.06 2.71 -6.75
C ARG A 91 19.79 2.44 -8.22
N HIS A 92 19.19 1.29 -8.54
CA HIS A 92 18.80 0.98 -9.91
C HIS A 92 17.54 1.77 -10.27
N ARG A 93 17.54 2.45 -11.42
CA ARG A 93 16.43 3.33 -11.86
C ARG A 93 15.06 2.64 -11.86
N CYS A 94 15.04 1.33 -12.11
CA CYS A 94 13.81 0.54 -12.13
C CYS A 94 13.35 0.09 -10.74
N PHE A 95 14.00 0.49 -9.65
CA PHE A 95 13.59 0.15 -8.28
C PHE A 95 13.71 1.36 -7.35
N ALA A 96 13.66 2.58 -7.89
CA ALA A 96 13.60 3.78 -7.05
C ALA A 96 12.42 3.68 -6.04
N PRO A 97 12.51 4.32 -4.86
CA PRO A 97 11.51 4.14 -3.78
C PRO A 97 10.06 4.43 -4.16
N PHE A 98 9.82 5.18 -5.25
CA PHE A 98 8.50 5.45 -5.79
C PHE A 98 8.56 5.56 -7.32
N LEU A 99 7.80 4.71 -8.01
CA LEU A 99 7.75 4.64 -9.48
C LEU A 99 6.34 4.34 -9.97
N PHE A 100 6.00 4.89 -11.13
CA PHE A 100 4.85 4.46 -11.93
C PHE A 100 5.34 3.79 -13.20
N TYR A 101 4.86 2.59 -13.48
CA TYR A 101 5.07 1.91 -14.75
C TYR A 101 3.80 2.02 -15.58
N ASP A 102 3.91 2.69 -16.72
CA ASP A 102 2.86 2.69 -17.72
C ASP A 102 3.03 1.46 -18.62
N LEU A 103 1.99 0.62 -18.69
CA LEU A 103 1.93 -0.55 -19.56
C LEU A 103 1.02 -0.25 -20.74
N THR A 104 1.56 0.48 -21.71
CA THR A 104 0.81 0.90 -22.91
C THR A 104 0.22 -0.31 -23.64
N GLY A 105 -1.08 -0.25 -23.94
CA GLY A 105 -1.81 -1.32 -24.63
C GLY A 105 -2.28 -2.46 -23.71
N SER A 106 -2.05 -2.36 -22.40
CA SER A 106 -2.64 -3.26 -21.42
C SER A 106 -4.17 -3.15 -21.41
N GLN A 107 -4.86 -4.28 -21.29
CA GLN A 107 -6.33 -4.33 -21.30
C GLN A 107 -6.88 -5.05 -20.08
N GLU A 108 -7.97 -4.50 -19.56
CA GLU A 108 -8.74 -5.11 -18.48
C GLU A 108 -9.74 -6.14 -19.02
N GLU A 109 -9.87 -7.25 -18.29
CA GLU A 109 -10.76 -8.35 -18.58
C GLU A 109 -11.79 -8.48 -17.44
N ARG A 110 -13.08 -8.57 -17.78
CA ARG A 110 -14.14 -8.83 -16.82
C ARG A 110 -14.23 -10.33 -16.52
N ILE A 111 -14.13 -10.70 -15.24
CA ILE A 111 -14.28 -12.08 -14.76
C ILE A 111 -15.41 -12.12 -13.73
N GLY A 112 -16.61 -12.49 -14.19
CA GLY A 112 -17.84 -12.40 -13.39
C GLY A 112 -18.09 -10.96 -12.93
N THR A 113 -18.15 -10.74 -11.62
CA THR A 113 -18.33 -9.40 -11.01
C THR A 113 -17.04 -8.64 -10.73
N SER A 114 -15.87 -9.20 -11.08
CA SER A 114 -14.55 -8.65 -10.77
C SER A 114 -13.73 -8.38 -12.04
N VAL A 115 -12.61 -7.67 -11.93
CA VAL A 115 -11.74 -7.30 -13.07
C VAL A 115 -10.33 -7.85 -12.88
N GLN A 116 -9.68 -8.27 -13.96
CA GLN A 116 -8.26 -8.63 -13.96
C GLN A 116 -7.56 -7.98 -15.14
N ASN A 117 -6.24 -7.95 -15.12
CA ASN A 117 -5.41 -7.50 -16.22
C ASN A 117 -4.21 -8.44 -16.33
N SER A 118 -4.18 -9.19 -17.45
CA SER A 118 -3.20 -10.24 -17.69
C SER A 118 -1.78 -9.67 -17.88
N ALA A 119 -1.64 -8.56 -18.60
CA ALA A 119 -0.35 -7.94 -18.89
C ALA A 119 0.27 -7.37 -17.61
N GLU A 120 -0.52 -6.70 -16.77
CA GLU A 120 -0.07 -6.23 -15.45
C GLU A 120 0.38 -7.38 -14.55
N ALA A 121 -0.37 -8.48 -14.49
CA ALA A 121 -0.01 -9.61 -13.63
C ALA A 121 1.32 -10.27 -14.05
N LEU A 122 1.56 -10.35 -15.35
CA LEU A 122 2.84 -10.81 -15.90
C LEU A 122 3.97 -9.83 -15.57
N PHE A 123 3.72 -8.54 -15.77
CA PHE A 123 4.69 -7.48 -15.49
C PHE A 123 5.10 -7.45 -14.01
N VAL A 124 4.15 -7.59 -13.09
CA VAL A 124 4.43 -7.72 -11.65
C VAL A 124 5.42 -8.85 -11.39
N CYS A 125 5.20 -10.04 -11.97
CA CYS A 125 6.11 -11.16 -11.78
C CYS A 125 7.51 -10.91 -12.40
N GLN A 126 7.58 -10.19 -13.52
CA GLN A 126 8.86 -9.80 -14.12
C GLN A 126 9.63 -8.83 -13.22
N ILE A 127 8.95 -7.85 -12.62
CA ILE A 127 9.55 -6.92 -11.66
C ILE A 127 10.05 -7.67 -10.42
N LEU A 128 9.24 -8.59 -9.87
CA LEU A 128 9.64 -9.38 -8.70
C LEU A 128 10.86 -10.27 -8.96
N ASN A 129 10.94 -10.91 -10.14
CA ASN A 129 12.12 -11.69 -10.52
C ASN A 129 13.36 -10.83 -10.67
N LYS A 130 13.24 -9.65 -11.31
CA LYS A 130 14.38 -8.72 -11.43
C LYS A 130 14.80 -8.19 -10.08
N LEU A 131 13.85 -7.95 -9.17
CA LEU A 131 14.12 -7.48 -7.81
C LEU A 131 14.86 -8.55 -6.99
N LEU A 132 14.42 -9.81 -7.05
CA LEU A 132 15.12 -10.96 -6.44
C LEU A 132 16.56 -11.09 -6.97
N ALA A 133 16.75 -10.98 -8.28
CA ALA A 133 18.07 -11.05 -8.89
C ALA A 133 18.96 -9.87 -8.47
N ALA A 134 18.41 -8.66 -8.41
CA ALA A 134 19.13 -7.46 -8.01
C ALA A 134 19.47 -7.41 -6.52
N SER A 135 18.66 -8.04 -5.66
CA SER A 135 18.93 -8.10 -4.23
C SER A 135 19.94 -9.17 -3.85
N GLY A 136 19.99 -10.28 -4.58
CA GLY A 136 20.73 -11.47 -4.19
C GLY A 136 20.17 -12.17 -2.92
N ASP A 137 19.04 -11.69 -2.40
CA ASP A 137 18.37 -12.22 -1.21
C ASP A 137 17.20 -13.12 -1.64
N PRO A 138 17.30 -14.45 -1.49
CA PRO A 138 16.25 -15.38 -1.89
C PRO A 138 14.97 -15.22 -1.04
N GLU A 139 15.06 -14.62 0.14
CA GLU A 139 13.93 -14.41 1.06
C GLU A 139 13.27 -13.04 0.89
N LEU A 140 13.79 -12.17 0.01
CA LEU A 140 13.31 -10.79 -0.13
C LEU A 140 11.79 -10.70 -0.34
N LEU A 141 11.19 -11.61 -1.11
CA LEU A 141 9.76 -11.54 -1.40
C LEU A 141 8.86 -11.78 -0.18
N SER A 142 9.39 -12.31 0.93
CA SER A 142 8.66 -12.35 2.20
C SER A 142 8.41 -10.97 2.81
N LYS A 143 9.19 -9.96 2.38
CA LYS A 143 9.09 -8.56 2.79
C LYS A 143 8.36 -7.71 1.74
N VAL A 144 7.82 -8.32 0.69
CA VAL A 144 7.14 -7.63 -0.42
C VAL A 144 5.66 -7.96 -0.41
N GLY A 145 4.83 -6.92 -0.42
CA GLY A 145 3.39 -7.02 -0.60
C GLY A 145 2.95 -6.51 -1.97
N VAL A 146 2.07 -7.25 -2.66
CA VAL A 146 1.40 -6.81 -3.88
C VAL A 146 -0.08 -6.57 -3.58
N ILE A 147 -0.51 -5.33 -3.80
CA ILE A 147 -1.87 -4.87 -3.46
C ILE A 147 -2.64 -4.58 -4.74
N THR A 148 -3.88 -5.04 -4.84
CA THR A 148 -4.77 -4.75 -5.98
C THR A 148 -6.24 -4.69 -5.56
N PRO A 149 -7.07 -3.76 -6.05
CA PRO A 149 -8.46 -3.63 -5.60
C PRO A 149 -9.35 -4.83 -5.97
N TYR A 150 -8.96 -5.66 -6.94
CA TYR A 150 -9.83 -6.72 -7.48
C TYR A 150 -9.42 -8.13 -7.06
N LYS A 151 -10.36 -8.91 -6.52
CA LYS A 151 -10.14 -10.31 -6.12
C LYS A 151 -9.71 -11.21 -7.28
N SER A 152 -10.22 -10.99 -8.50
CA SER A 152 -9.74 -11.71 -9.68
C SER A 152 -8.28 -11.38 -10.02
N GLN A 153 -7.85 -10.13 -9.85
CA GLN A 153 -6.44 -9.75 -10.05
C GLN A 153 -5.52 -10.37 -9.00
N VAL A 154 -5.96 -10.45 -7.73
CA VAL A 154 -5.24 -11.22 -6.69
C VAL A 154 -5.02 -12.67 -7.14
N ARG A 155 -6.08 -13.35 -7.59
CA ARG A 155 -5.99 -14.74 -8.08
C ARG A 155 -5.09 -14.85 -9.31
N ARG A 156 -5.16 -13.89 -10.23
CA ARG A 156 -4.34 -13.84 -11.43
C ARG A 156 -2.86 -13.75 -11.08
N ILE A 157 -2.47 -12.75 -10.28
CA ILE A 157 -1.08 -12.54 -9.86
C ILE A 157 -0.55 -13.77 -9.10
N ARG A 158 -1.32 -14.36 -8.17
CA ARG A 158 -0.91 -15.59 -7.46
C ARG A 158 -0.69 -16.78 -8.39
N ARG A 159 -1.42 -16.86 -9.51
CA ARG A 159 -1.22 -17.90 -10.52
C ARG A 159 0.05 -17.64 -11.32
N GLU A 160 0.24 -16.41 -11.79
CA GLU A 160 1.45 -16.03 -12.53
C GLU A 160 2.72 -16.21 -11.67
N ALA A 161 2.64 -15.83 -10.39
CA ALA A 161 3.72 -15.96 -9.42
C ALA A 161 4.13 -17.43 -9.21
N ARG A 162 3.17 -18.34 -9.05
CA ARG A 162 3.45 -19.79 -8.94
C ARG A 162 4.12 -20.37 -10.18
N ALA A 163 3.82 -19.83 -11.35
CA ALA A 163 4.37 -20.30 -12.62
C ALA A 163 5.76 -19.71 -12.93
N ARG A 164 6.10 -18.53 -12.39
CA ARG A 164 7.26 -17.74 -12.85
C ARG A 164 8.28 -17.38 -11.77
N LEU A 165 7.94 -17.51 -10.50
CA LEU A 165 8.85 -17.24 -9.38
C LEU A 165 9.36 -18.58 -8.80
N PRO A 166 10.53 -18.59 -8.14
CA PRO A 166 10.98 -19.74 -7.39
C PRO A 166 9.90 -20.24 -6.40
N PRO A 167 9.68 -21.55 -6.23
CA PRO A 167 8.57 -22.06 -5.41
C PRO A 167 8.55 -21.56 -3.96
N ALA A 168 9.71 -21.32 -3.35
CA ALA A 168 9.80 -20.74 -2.01
C ALA A 168 9.36 -19.26 -2.02
N ALA A 169 9.88 -18.47 -2.95
CA ALA A 169 9.55 -17.05 -3.09
C ALA A 169 8.07 -16.83 -3.46
N ALA A 170 7.51 -17.66 -4.35
CA ALA A 170 6.09 -17.63 -4.72
C ALA A 170 5.15 -17.91 -3.53
N ARG A 171 5.58 -18.75 -2.58
CA ARG A 171 4.82 -19.07 -1.36
C ARG A 171 4.92 -17.97 -0.31
N ALA A 172 6.07 -17.30 -0.23
CA ALA A 172 6.31 -16.22 0.73
C ALA A 172 5.67 -14.89 0.32
N LEU A 173 5.46 -14.66 -0.99
CA LEU A 173 4.90 -13.42 -1.51
C LEU A 173 3.46 -13.18 -1.03
N GLU A 174 3.23 -12.04 -0.37
CA GLU A 174 1.89 -11.61 0.01
C GLU A 174 1.21 -10.89 -1.15
N VAL A 175 0.04 -11.39 -1.58
CA VAL A 175 -0.81 -10.75 -2.60
C VAL A 175 -2.22 -10.65 -2.05
N ASN A 176 -2.77 -9.45 -1.91
CA ASN A 176 -4.08 -9.23 -1.30
C ASN A 176 -4.78 -7.96 -1.83
N SER A 177 -6.04 -7.77 -1.45
CA SER A 177 -6.77 -6.55 -1.76
C SER A 177 -6.39 -5.40 -0.84
N VAL A 178 -6.74 -4.16 -1.23
CA VAL A 178 -6.52 -2.96 -0.40
C VAL A 178 -7.11 -3.15 1.00
N ASP A 179 -8.36 -3.63 1.08
CA ASP A 179 -9.03 -3.94 2.35
C ASP A 179 -8.27 -5.00 3.17
N GLY A 180 -7.61 -5.95 2.51
CA GLY A 180 -6.84 -7.01 3.16
C GLY A 180 -5.47 -6.59 3.71
N PHE A 181 -4.99 -5.39 3.34
CA PHE A 181 -3.72 -4.82 3.82
C PHE A 181 -3.91 -3.71 4.87
N GLN A 182 -5.15 -3.32 5.20
CA GLN A 182 -5.39 -2.26 6.18
C GLN A 182 -4.83 -2.62 7.57
N GLY A 183 -4.11 -1.67 8.18
CA GLY A 183 -3.63 -1.78 9.57
C GLY A 183 -2.41 -2.67 9.78
N ARG A 184 -1.78 -3.16 8.70
CA ARG A 184 -0.48 -3.84 8.74
C ARG A 184 0.68 -2.85 8.71
#